data_AF-A0A2E8CFY1-F1
#
_entry.id   AF-A0A2E8CFY1-F1
#
_cell.length_a   1.000
_cell.length_b   1.000
_cell.length_c   1.000
_cell.angle_alpha   90.00
_cell.angle_beta   90.00
_cell.angle_gamma   90.00
#
_symmetry.space_group_name_H-M   'P 1'
#
loop_
_entity.id
_entity.type
_entity.pdbx_description
1 polymer ?
#
loop_
_entity_poly.entity_id
_entity_poly.type
_entity_poly.pdbx_seq_one_letter_code
_entity_poly.pdbx_strand_id
1 'polypeptide(L)'
;MSKQVSVKERLFARYVAEGRTQAESARMAGYASNPDKKGSELVKKAEVVDLINQRGAELAEDRAVSLREHLDTLAALRDDARDAGQYSSAIQAEHHRGKASRLYVEQQAVVRADADSPSVILDRLNGLLSRDPVATQD
;
A
#
# COMPACT_ATOMS: atom_id res chain seq x y z
N MET A 1 -39.03 1.63 -5.54
CA MET A 1 -38.72 2.88 -4.80
C MET A 1 -37.30 2.75 -4.28
N SER A 2 -36.34 3.52 -4.81
CA SER A 2 -34.96 3.52 -4.29
C SER A 2 -34.98 3.97 -2.83
N LYS A 3 -34.48 3.15 -1.92
CA LYS A 3 -34.44 3.51 -0.49
C LYS A 3 -33.46 4.67 -0.36
N GLN A 4 -33.88 5.75 0.29
CA GLN A 4 -33.01 6.90 0.52
C GLN A 4 -31.85 6.49 1.44
N VAL A 5 -30.63 6.66 0.94
CA VAL A 5 -29.40 6.43 1.71
C VAL A 5 -29.32 7.46 2.83
N SER A 6 -29.03 7.02 4.06
CA SER A 6 -28.89 7.90 5.22
C SER A 6 -27.61 8.76 5.16
N VAL A 7 -27.59 9.91 5.84
CA VAL A 7 -26.37 10.72 6.00
C VAL A 7 -25.21 9.89 6.57
N LYS A 8 -25.50 9.04 7.57
CA LYS A 8 -24.48 8.16 8.18
C LYS A 8 -23.96 7.11 7.20
N GLU A 9 -24.83 6.55 6.36
CA GLU A 9 -24.43 5.59 5.32
C GLU A 9 -23.56 6.27 4.25
N ARG A 10 -23.84 7.54 3.91
CA ARG A 10 -22.99 8.33 3.01
C ARG A 10 -21.62 8.63 3.60
N LEU A 11 -21.56 9.01 4.87
CA LEU A 11 -20.30 9.23 5.58
C LEU A 11 -19.49 7.94 5.69
N PHE A 12 -20.15 6.82 6.02
CA PHE A 12 -19.52 5.51 6.06
C PHE A 12 -18.89 5.16 4.71
N ALA A 13 -19.66 5.27 3.62
CA ALA A 13 -19.16 4.96 2.28
C ALA A 13 -17.96 5.84 1.87
N ARG A 14 -17.99 7.14 2.23
CA ARG A 14 -16.86 8.05 2.03
C ARG A 14 -15.60 7.54 2.73
N TYR A 15 -15.68 7.24 4.02
CA TYR A 15 -14.51 6.83 4.80
C TYR A 15 -13.93 5.49 4.34
N VAL A 16 -14.80 4.56 3.92
CA VAL A 16 -14.36 3.29 3.32
C VAL A 16 -13.66 3.53 1.98
N ALA A 17 -14.21 4.37 1.11
CA ALA A 17 -13.59 4.71 -0.17
C ALA A 17 -12.23 5.42 -0.01
N GLU A 18 -12.05 6.19 1.06
CA GLU A 18 -10.77 6.79 1.44
C GLU A 18 -9.73 5.77 1.96
N GLY A 19 -10.13 4.52 2.21
CA GLY A 19 -9.24 3.41 2.58
C GLY A 19 -9.22 3.05 4.06
N ARG A 20 -10.15 3.57 4.87
CA ARG A 20 -10.26 3.19 6.29
C ARG A 20 -10.92 1.83 6.48
N THR A 21 -10.66 1.21 7.63
CA THR A 21 -11.33 -0.05 7.98
C THR A 21 -12.84 0.16 8.14
N GLN A 22 -13.64 -0.90 7.97
CA GLN A 22 -15.10 -0.83 8.13
C GLN A 22 -15.48 -0.38 9.56
N ALA A 23 -14.77 -0.87 10.56
CA ALA A 23 -14.95 -0.52 11.95
C ALA A 23 -14.75 0.97 12.21
N GLU A 24 -13.62 1.53 11.76
CA GLU A 24 -13.30 2.94 11.93
C GLU A 24 -14.26 3.84 11.15
N SER A 25 -14.59 3.44 9.92
CA SER A 25 -15.56 4.15 9.08
C SER A 25 -16.94 4.23 9.75
N ALA A 26 -17.38 3.15 10.40
CA ALA A 26 -18.63 3.13 11.16
C ALA A 26 -18.57 4.04 12.40
N ARG A 27 -17.45 4.05 13.14
CA ARG A 27 -17.26 4.98 14.27
C ARG A 27 -17.31 6.44 13.81
N MET A 28 -16.56 6.77 12.77
CA MET A 28 -16.49 8.14 12.21
C MET A 28 -17.81 8.59 11.59
N ALA A 29 -18.61 7.67 11.06
CA ALA A 29 -19.97 7.95 10.59
C ALA A 29 -20.99 8.14 11.73
N GLY A 30 -20.57 7.98 12.99
CA GLY A 30 -21.40 8.21 14.18
C GLY A 30 -22.25 7.00 14.58
N TYR A 31 -21.80 5.78 14.30
CA TYR A 31 -22.38 4.56 14.87
C TYR A 31 -21.69 4.24 16.21
N ALA A 32 -22.38 4.54 17.31
CA ALA A 32 -21.81 4.46 18.66
C ALA A 32 -21.79 3.04 19.25
N SER A 33 -22.73 2.17 18.86
CA SER A 33 -22.81 0.80 19.37
C SER A 33 -22.32 -0.19 18.32
N ASN A 34 -21.45 -1.11 18.73
CA ASN A 34 -20.94 -2.23 17.92
C ASN A 34 -20.52 -1.82 16.49
N PRO A 35 -19.59 -0.87 16.33
CA PRO A 35 -19.20 -0.34 15.02
C PRO A 35 -18.65 -1.43 14.09
N ASP A 36 -18.01 -2.47 14.62
CA ASP A 36 -17.48 -3.57 13.81
C ASP A 36 -18.61 -4.37 13.14
N LYS A 37 -19.63 -4.77 13.93
CA LYS A 37 -20.84 -5.44 13.41
C LYS A 37 -21.57 -4.55 12.42
N LYS A 38 -21.73 -3.27 12.76
CA LYS A 38 -22.44 -2.31 11.89
C LYS A 38 -21.71 -2.10 10.58
N GLY A 39 -20.38 -1.98 10.60
CA GLY A 39 -19.55 -1.90 9.42
C GLY A 39 -19.78 -3.09 8.49
N SER A 40 -19.72 -4.32 9.04
CA SER A 40 -19.96 -5.56 8.29
C SER A 40 -21.38 -5.70 7.72
N GLU A 41 -22.39 -5.15 8.39
CA GLU A 41 -23.76 -5.08 7.85
C GLU A 41 -23.85 -4.09 6.68
N LEU A 42 -23.24 -2.91 6.83
CA LEU A 42 -23.34 -1.81 5.86
C LEU A 42 -22.68 -2.16 4.53
N VAL A 43 -21.54 -2.84 4.52
CA VAL A 43 -20.89 -3.29 3.27
C VAL A 43 -21.67 -4.38 2.52
N LYS A 44 -22.71 -4.98 3.11
CA LYS A 44 -23.59 -5.94 2.41
C LYS A 44 -24.79 -5.25 1.75
N LYS A 45 -25.06 -3.99 2.11
CA LYS A 45 -26.19 -3.24 1.57
C LYS A 45 -25.81 -2.70 0.19
N ALA A 46 -26.52 -3.15 -0.85
CA ALA A 46 -26.24 -2.78 -2.25
C ALA A 46 -26.06 -1.27 -2.46
N GLU A 47 -26.98 -0.45 -1.92
CA GLU A 47 -26.92 1.01 -2.03
C GLU A 47 -25.65 1.64 -1.42
N VAL A 48 -25.09 1.02 -0.37
CA VAL A 48 -23.84 1.47 0.26
C VAL A 48 -22.65 1.03 -0.56
N VAL A 49 -22.69 -0.19 -1.13
CA VAL A 49 -21.66 -0.69 -2.04
C VAL A 49 -21.57 0.18 -3.28
N ASP A 50 -22.70 0.52 -3.89
CA ASP A 50 -22.75 1.41 -5.05
C ASP A 50 -22.13 2.77 -4.73
N LEU A 51 -22.41 3.31 -3.55
CA LEU A 51 -21.84 4.57 -3.11
C LEU A 51 -20.33 4.48 -2.83
N ILE A 52 -19.85 3.38 -2.24
CA ILE A 52 -18.42 3.13 -2.05
C ILE A 52 -17.72 3.09 -3.42
N ASN A 53 -18.30 2.38 -4.38
CA ASN A 53 -17.74 2.26 -5.73
C ASN A 53 -17.72 3.62 -6.45
N GLN A 54 -18.82 4.38 -6.37
CA GLN A 54 -18.89 5.73 -6.95
C GLN A 54 -17.82 6.64 -6.34
N ARG A 55 -17.71 6.69 -5.00
CA ARG A 55 -16.69 7.51 -4.32
C ARG A 55 -15.27 7.03 -4.60
N GLY A 56 -15.08 5.72 -4.72
CA GLY A 56 -13.79 5.14 -5.11
C GLY A 56 -13.38 5.57 -6.51
N ALA A 57 -14.32 5.61 -7.46
CA ALA A 57 -14.07 6.07 -8.83
C ALA A 57 -13.73 7.57 -8.87
N GLU A 58 -14.49 8.41 -8.16
CA GLU A 58 -14.22 9.86 -8.04
C GLU A 58 -12.82 10.10 -7.46
N LEU A 59 -12.48 9.43 -6.35
CA LEU A 59 -11.15 9.55 -5.73
C LEU A 59 -10.02 9.03 -6.63
N ALA A 60 -10.28 7.98 -7.41
CA ALA A 60 -9.30 7.46 -8.37
C ALA A 60 -9.05 8.46 -9.50
N GLU A 61 -10.10 9.10 -10.01
CA GLU A 61 -10.02 10.15 -11.02
C GLU A 61 -9.25 11.37 -10.50
N ASP A 62 -9.61 11.89 -9.32
CA ASP A 62 -8.92 13.02 -8.68
C ASP A 62 -7.42 12.73 -8.48
N ARG A 63 -7.10 11.52 -8.00
CA ARG A 63 -5.70 11.08 -7.84
C ARG A 63 -4.98 10.95 -9.18
N ALA A 64 -5.66 10.48 -10.22
CA ALA A 64 -5.08 10.38 -11.56
C ALA A 64 -4.81 11.76 -12.17
N VAL A 65 -5.72 12.73 -11.95
CA VAL A 65 -5.52 14.14 -12.34
C VAL A 65 -4.32 14.72 -11.60
N SER A 66 -4.27 14.59 -10.28
CA SER A 66 -3.14 15.08 -9.48
C SER A 66 -1.80 14.44 -9.87
N LEU A 67 -1.80 13.14 -10.17
CA LEU A 67 -0.60 12.46 -10.69
C LEU A 67 -0.17 13.04 -12.03
N ARG A 68 -1.12 13.28 -12.96
CA ARG A 68 -0.81 13.89 -14.26
C ARG A 68 -0.18 15.27 -14.08
N GLU A 69 -0.76 16.13 -13.25
CA GLU A 69 -0.22 17.46 -12.93
C GLU A 69 1.21 17.38 -12.38
N HIS A 70 1.48 16.42 -11.49
CA HIS A 70 2.82 16.21 -10.95
C HIS A 70 3.83 15.79 -12.03
N LEU A 71 3.45 14.88 -12.93
CA LEU A 71 4.29 14.43 -14.03
C LEU A 71 4.56 15.57 -15.03
N ASP A 72 3.54 16.37 -15.35
CA ASP A 72 3.65 17.54 -16.23
C ASP A 72 4.59 18.59 -15.63
N THR A 73 4.48 18.83 -14.31
CA THR A 73 5.39 19.72 -13.58
C THR A 73 6.85 19.25 -13.69
N LEU A 74 7.11 17.95 -13.51
CA LEU A 74 8.46 17.39 -13.66
C LEU A 74 8.97 17.46 -15.11
N ALA A 75 8.07 17.34 -16.09
CA ALA A 75 8.42 17.51 -17.50
C ALA A 75 8.83 18.95 -17.83
N ALA A 76 8.09 19.94 -17.31
CA ALA A 76 8.44 21.36 -17.45
C ALA A 76 9.82 21.66 -16.82
N LEU A 77 10.05 21.22 -15.58
CA LEU A 77 11.35 21.40 -14.90
C LEU A 77 12.51 20.76 -15.67
N ARG A 78 12.29 19.60 -16.28
CA ARG A 78 13.27 18.95 -17.15
C ARG A 78 13.59 19.79 -18.37
N ASP A 79 12.56 20.30 -19.05
CA ASP A 79 12.72 21.09 -20.27
C ASP A 79 13.44 22.42 -19.97
N ASP A 80 13.04 23.12 -18.90
CA ASP A 80 13.72 24.34 -18.42
C ASP A 80 15.20 24.09 -18.10
N ALA A 81 15.50 22.99 -17.40
CA ALA A 81 16.88 22.61 -17.06
C ALA A 81 17.71 22.27 -18.31
N ARG A 82 17.11 21.58 -19.29
CA ARG A 82 17.77 21.28 -20.57
C ARG A 82 18.07 22.55 -21.34
N ASP A 83 17.12 23.46 -21.43
CA ASP A 83 17.26 24.71 -22.18
C ASP A 83 18.29 25.65 -21.53
N ALA A 84 18.45 25.57 -20.20
CA ALA A 84 19.52 26.21 -19.46
C ALA A 84 20.89 25.49 -19.56
N GLY A 85 21.00 24.39 -20.31
CA GLY A 85 22.22 23.58 -20.45
C GLY A 85 22.58 22.71 -19.23
N GLN A 86 21.69 22.61 -18.24
CA GLN A 86 21.89 21.84 -17.01
C GLN A 86 21.44 20.38 -17.19
N TYR A 87 22.13 19.65 -18.06
CA TYR A 87 21.73 18.29 -18.44
C TYR A 87 21.65 17.30 -17.26
N SER A 88 22.54 17.39 -16.29
CA SER A 88 22.49 16.55 -15.08
C SER A 88 21.18 16.74 -14.31
N SER A 89 20.71 17.98 -14.15
CA SER A 89 19.44 18.31 -13.50
C SER A 89 18.24 17.80 -14.30
N ALA A 90 18.27 17.96 -15.62
CA ALA A 90 17.22 17.46 -16.51
C ALA A 90 17.08 15.93 -16.44
N ILE A 91 18.20 15.20 -16.43
CA ILE A 91 18.20 13.73 -16.29
C ILE A 91 17.59 13.30 -14.95
N GLN A 92 17.92 14.00 -13.85
CA GLN A 92 17.34 13.69 -12.55
C GLN A 92 15.83 13.96 -12.50
N ALA A 93 15.37 15.06 -13.09
CA ALA A 93 13.94 15.35 -13.20
C ALA A 93 13.19 14.25 -13.97
N GLU A 94 13.76 13.76 -15.08
CA GLU A 94 13.20 12.64 -15.85
C GLU A 94 13.19 11.32 -15.05
N HIS A 95 14.27 11.02 -14.33
CA HIS A 95 14.35 9.84 -13.46
C HIS A 95 13.29 9.85 -12.37
N HIS A 96 13.12 10.99 -11.69
CA HIS A 96 12.06 11.16 -10.69
C HIS A 96 10.66 11.10 -11.32
N ARG A 97 10.46 11.65 -12.52
CA ARG A 97 9.19 11.54 -13.25
C ARG A 97 8.84 10.08 -13.54
N GLY A 98 9.82 9.31 -14.00
CA GLY A 98 9.66 7.88 -14.23
C GLY A 98 9.33 7.09 -12.95
N LYS A 99 9.97 7.43 -11.82
CA LYS A 99 9.63 6.86 -10.51
C LYS A 99 8.17 7.19 -10.12
N ALA A 100 7.74 8.43 -10.30
CA ALA A 100 6.37 8.87 -10.00
C ALA A 100 5.32 8.21 -10.91
N SER A 101 5.63 7.99 -12.18
CA SER A 101 4.75 7.29 -13.13
C SER A 101 4.71 5.77 -12.94
N ARG A 102 5.41 5.24 -11.91
CA ARG A 102 5.51 3.81 -11.60
C ARG A 102 6.13 2.97 -12.73
N LEU A 103 6.92 3.58 -13.62
CA LEU A 103 7.66 2.85 -14.66
C LEU A 103 8.92 2.18 -14.10
N TYR A 104 9.41 2.66 -12.95
CA TYR A 104 10.60 2.16 -12.30
C TYR A 104 10.22 1.25 -11.14
N VAL A 105 10.86 0.08 -11.08
CA VAL A 105 10.83 -0.81 -9.91
C VAL A 105 12.19 -0.72 -9.23
N GLU A 106 12.24 -0.15 -8.03
CA GLU A 106 13.45 -0.09 -7.23
C GLU A 106 13.66 -1.43 -6.54
N GLN A 107 14.71 -2.16 -6.93
CA GLN A 107 15.11 -3.41 -6.30
C GLN A 107 16.34 -3.15 -5.44
N GLN A 108 16.23 -3.42 -4.15
CA GLN A 108 17.36 -3.40 -3.24
C GLN A 108 17.51 -4.80 -2.64
N ALA A 109 18.60 -5.49 -2.98
CA ALA A 109 18.96 -6.75 -2.34
C ALA A 109 19.77 -6.45 -1.09
N VAL A 110 19.25 -6.81 0.09
CA VAL A 110 20.03 -6.84 1.33
C VAL A 110 20.66 -8.22 1.42
N VAL A 111 21.90 -8.34 0.93
CA VAL A 111 22.69 -9.56 1.09
C VAL A 111 23.22 -9.58 2.52
N ARG A 112 22.54 -10.35 3.37
CA ARG A 112 22.99 -10.59 4.75
C ARG A 112 24.09 -11.64 4.71
N ALA A 113 25.32 -11.28 5.08
CA ALA A 113 26.48 -12.17 5.12
C ALA A 113 26.47 -13.09 6.37
N ASP A 114 25.28 -13.48 6.84
CA ASP A 114 25.10 -14.35 8.00
C ASP A 114 24.95 -15.81 7.54
N ALA A 115 25.48 -16.14 6.36
CA ALA A 115 25.71 -17.53 5.98
C ALA A 115 26.97 -17.98 6.71
N ASP A 116 26.80 -18.74 7.79
CA ASP A 116 27.89 -19.48 8.43
C ASP A 116 28.76 -20.11 7.33
N SER A 117 30.09 -19.97 7.42
CA SER A 117 30.97 -20.57 6.43
C SER A 117 30.71 -22.08 6.34
N PRO A 118 30.92 -22.72 5.17
CA PRO A 118 30.66 -24.16 5.02
C PRO A 118 31.30 -25.01 6.12
N SER A 119 32.45 -24.59 6.65
CA SER A 119 33.12 -25.21 7.79
C SER A 119 32.32 -25.15 9.09
N VAL A 120 31.74 -24.00 9.44
CA VAL A 120 30.93 -23.82 10.67
C VAL A 120 29.66 -24.66 10.59
N ILE A 121 29.05 -24.73 9.40
CA ILE A 121 27.88 -25.58 9.15
C ILE A 121 28.26 -27.06 9.31
N LEU A 122 29.40 -27.48 8.78
CA LEU A 122 29.90 -28.86 8.88
C LEU A 122 30.25 -29.25 10.33
N ASP A 123 30.88 -28.35 11.10
CA ASP A 123 31.21 -28.60 12.50
C ASP A 123 29.93 -28.77 13.34
N ARG A 124 28.91 -27.96 13.08
CA ARG A 124 27.61 -28.06 13.76
C ARG A 124 26.86 -29.33 13.38
N LEU A 125 26.88 -29.72 12.10
CA LEU A 125 26.29 -30.98 11.62
C LEU A 125 26.98 -32.19 12.25
N ASN A 126 28.31 -32.20 12.29
CA ASN A 126 29.08 -33.27 12.93
C ASN A 126 28.76 -33.35 14.43
N GLY A 127 28.68 -32.22 15.13
CA GLY A 127 28.30 -32.19 16.55
C GLY A 127 26.88 -32.72 16.84
N LEU A 128 25.95 -32.58 15.89
CA LEU A 128 24.60 -33.16 16.00
C LEU A 128 24.60 -34.66 15.71
N LEU A 129 25.41 -35.12 14.76
CA LEU A 129 25.55 -36.54 14.41
C LEU A 129 26.32 -37.34 15.47
N SER A 130 27.27 -36.72 16.17
CA SER A 130 28.03 -37.34 17.26
C SER A 130 27.25 -37.42 18.58
N ARG A 131 26.06 -36.83 18.67
CA ARG A 131 25.22 -36.94 19.85
C ARG A 131 24.33 -38.17 19.68
N ASP A 132 24.85 -39.33 20.10
CA ASP A 132 24.03 -40.54 20.21
C ASP A 132 22.77 -40.23 21.03
N PRO A 133 21.58 -40.76 20.65
CA PRO A 133 20.41 -40.64 21.49
C PRO A 133 20.73 -41.31 22.82
N VAL A 134 20.89 -40.49 23.87
CA VAL A 134 21.10 -40.97 25.24
C VAL A 134 20.05 -42.04 25.51
N ALA A 135 20.51 -43.28 25.63
CA ALA A 135 19.70 -44.41 26.02
C ALA A 135 19.03 -44.04 27.35
N THR A 136 17.71 -43.93 27.32
CA THR A 136 16.85 -43.99 28.50
C THR A 136 17.26 -45.25 29.26
N GLN A 137 17.95 -45.08 30.39
CA GLN A 137 18.15 -46.16 31.35
C GLN A 137 16.92 -46.23 32.25
N ASP A 138 16.49 -47.48 32.48
CA ASP A 138 15.32 -47.92 33.26
C ASP A 138 15.25 -47.37 34.69
#